data_AF-A0A838QMD0-F1
#
_entry.id   AF-A0A838QMD0-F1
#
_cell.length_a   1.000
_cell.length_b   1.000
_cell.length_c   1.000
_cell.angle_alpha   90.00
_cell.angle_beta   90.00
_cell.angle_gamma   90.00
#
_symmetry.space_group_name_H-M   'P 1'
#
loop_
_entity.id
_entity.type
_entity.pdbx_description
1 polymer ?
#
loop_
_entity_poly.entity_id
_entity_poly.type
_entity_poly.pdbx_seq_one_letter_code
_entity_poly.pdbx_strand_id
1 'polypeptide(L)' 'MNDPDVDTLIMAAAERQLAVAALQKKYDQSKSVPTEQLVADMRELLATERVVLDAIITLFVKIGYSEAVAPPPESS' A
#
# COMPACT_ATOMS: atom_id res chain seq x y z
N MET A 1 -11.36 11.43 -10.84
CA MET A 1 -10.83 10.34 -10.01
C MET A 1 -9.39 10.19 -10.46
N ASN A 2 -8.45 10.80 -9.71
CA ASN A 2 -7.04 10.83 -10.11
C ASN A 2 -6.48 9.41 -10.00
N ASP A 3 -5.79 8.98 -11.03
CA ASP A 3 -5.05 7.72 -11.01
C ASP A 3 -4.00 7.74 -9.89
N PRO A 4 -3.81 6.63 -9.16
CA PRO A 4 -2.69 6.52 -8.24
C PRO A 4 -1.39 6.47 -9.06
N ASP A 5 -0.65 7.57 -9.01
CA ASP A 5 0.67 7.70 -9.63
C ASP A 5 1.70 6.83 -8.88
N VAL A 6 2.66 6.24 -9.61
CA VAL A 6 3.67 5.35 -9.06
C VAL A 6 4.52 6.07 -8.02
N ASP A 7 4.85 7.34 -8.23
CA ASP A 7 5.61 8.14 -7.27
C ASP A 7 4.83 8.36 -5.97
N THR A 8 3.50 8.52 -6.08
CA THR A 8 2.62 8.61 -4.90
C THR A 8 2.59 7.31 -4.11
N LEU A 9 2.65 6.16 -4.79
CA LEU A 9 2.69 4.85 -4.14
C LEU A 9 4.04 4.53 -3.51
N ILE A 10 5.14 4.94 -4.14
CA ILE A 10 6.49 4.83 -3.58
C ILE A 10 6.59 5.67 -2.31
N MET A 11 6.08 6.91 -2.33
CA MET A 11 6.06 7.78 -1.16
C MET A 11 5.21 7.16 -0.03
N ALA A 12 4.02 6.65 -0.34
CA ALA A 12 3.17 5.97 0.64
C ALA A 12 3.83 4.71 1.23
N ALA A 13 4.60 3.97 0.43
CA ALA A 13 5.37 2.81 0.89
C ALA A 13 6.50 3.22 1.83
N ALA A 14 7.22 4.31 1.53
CA ALA A 14 8.29 4.84 2.38
C ALA A 14 7.76 5.36 3.72
N GLU A 15 6.66 6.13 3.71
CA GLU A 15 5.97 6.59 4.93
C GLU A 15 5.51 5.40 5.79
N ARG A 16 5.02 4.34 5.16
CA ARG A 16 4.64 3.11 5.88
C ARG A 16 5.82 2.42 6.54
N GLN A 17 6.96 2.30 5.84
CA GLN A 17 8.16 1.71 6.44
C GLN A 17 8.64 2.48 7.67
N LEU A 18 8.54 3.81 7.65
CA LEU A 18 8.85 4.65 8.81
C LEU A 18 7.88 4.43 9.97
N ALA A 19 6.57 4.36 9.70
CA ALA A 19 5.56 4.10 10.72
C ALA A 19 5.73 2.72 11.38
N VAL A 20 6.01 1.68 10.58
CA VAL A 20 6.30 0.33 11.07
C VAL A 20 7.57 0.33 11.94
N ALA A 21 8.63 0.99 11.50
CA ALA A 21 9.87 1.08 12.28
C ALA A 21 9.68 1.82 13.62
N ALA A 22 8.86 2.88 13.64
CA ALA A 22 8.51 3.61 14.85
C ALA A 22 7.71 2.73 15.83
N LEU A 23 6.74 1.96 15.32
CA LEU A 23 5.98 0.98 16.08
C LEU A 23 6.89 -0.11 16.66
N GLN A 24 7.75 -0.71 15.83
CA GLN A 24 8.70 -1.73 16.27
C GLN A 24 9.56 -1.22 17.44
N LYS A 25 10.13 -0.02 17.29
CA LYS A 25 10.93 0.63 18.35
C LYS A 25 10.12 0.88 19.62
N LYS A 26 8.85 1.31 19.50
CA LYS A 26 7.94 1.49 20.64
C LYS A 26 7.75 0.17 21.39
N TYR A 27 7.53 -0.94 20.68
CA TYR A 27 7.37 -2.26 21.29
C TYR A 27 8.66 -2.78 21.93
N ASP A 28 9.82 -2.60 21.28
CA ASP A 28 11.12 -3.01 21.81
C ASP A 28 11.48 -2.32 23.13
N GLN A 29 11.03 -1.06 23.30
CA GLN A 29 11.30 -0.25 24.49
C GLN A 29 10.24 -0.40 25.59
N SER A 30 9.11 -1.03 25.30
CA SER A 30 8.01 -1.13 26.25
C SER A 30 8.06 -2.43 27.04
N LYS A 31 8.07 -2.34 28.37
CA LYS A 31 8.02 -3.52 29.27
C LYS A 31 6.65 -4.21 29.26
N SER A 32 5.59 -3.47 28.94
CA SER A 32 4.29 -4.01 28.55
C SER A 32 3.59 -3.01 27.63
N VAL A 33 2.72 -3.52 26.76
CA VAL A 33 1.82 -2.68 25.97
C VAL A 33 0.40 -3.10 26.30
N PRO A 34 -0.49 -2.17 26.68
CA PRO A 34 -1.90 -2.49 26.89
C PRO A 34 -2.50 -3.16 25.66
N THR A 35 -3.26 -4.22 25.85
CA THR A 35 -3.88 -4.98 24.74
C THR A 35 -4.72 -4.08 23.82
N GLU A 36 -5.41 -3.09 24.38
CA GLU A 36 -6.21 -2.12 23.63
C GLU A 36 -5.34 -1.27 22.68
N GLN A 37 -4.17 -0.84 23.14
CA GLN A 37 -3.19 -0.10 22.34
C GLN A 37 -2.62 -0.98 21.22
N LEU A 38 -2.32 -2.25 21.53
CA LEU A 38 -1.85 -3.21 20.53
C LEU A 38 -2.91 -3.44 19.43
N VAL A 39 -4.18 -3.61 19.82
CA VAL A 39 -5.28 -3.80 18.87
C VAL A 39 -5.48 -2.55 18.01
N ALA A 40 -5.38 -1.35 18.58
CA ALA A 40 -5.49 -0.10 17.82
C ALA A 40 -4.35 0.04 16.81
N ASP A 41 -3.10 -0.13 17.26
CA ASP A 41 -1.90 -0.05 16.44
C ASP A 41 -1.95 -1.08 15.28
N MET A 42 -2.42 -2.31 15.53
CA MET A 42 -2.58 -3.34 14.49
C MET A 42 -3.70 -3.03 13.49
N ARG A 43 -4.82 -2.46 13.95
CA ARG A 43 -5.92 -2.08 13.05
C ARG A 43 -5.50 -0.98 12.09
N GLU A 44 -4.75 0.00 12.58
CA GLU A 44 -4.22 1.08 11.76
C GLU A 44 -3.26 0.53 10.69
N LEU A 45 -2.34 -0.36 11.09
CA LEU A 45 -1.44 -1.03 10.15
C LEU A 45 -2.21 -1.78 9.05
N LEU A 46 -3.23 -2.57 9.40
CA LEU A 46 -4.02 -3.35 8.44
C LEU A 46 -4.86 -2.46 7.50
N ALA A 47 -5.42 -1.36 8.02
CA ALA A 47 -6.22 -0.43 7.22
C ALA A 47 -5.40 0.18 6.09
N THR A 48 -4.17 0.63 6.40
CA THR A 48 -3.25 1.17 5.39
C THR A 48 -2.79 0.08 4.41
N GLU A 49 -2.60 -1.16 4.86
CA GLU A 49 -2.20 -2.28 3.99
C GLU A 49 -3.26 -2.60 2.93
N ARG A 50 -4.53 -2.51 3.31
CA ARG A 50 -5.66 -2.67 2.39
C ARG A 50 -5.67 -1.60 1.30
N VAL A 51 -5.40 -0.33 1.64
CA VAL A 51 -5.34 0.78 0.67
C VAL A 51 -4.22 0.58 -0.34
N VAL A 52 -3.04 0.14 0.12
CA VAL A 52 -1.90 -0.17 -0.75
C VAL A 52 -2.23 -1.34 -1.68
N LEU A 53 -2.83 -2.41 -1.17
CA LEU A 53 -3.26 -3.56 -1.99
C LEU A 53 -4.30 -3.16 -3.03
N ASP A 54 -5.30 -2.34 -2.68
CA ASP A 54 -6.30 -1.84 -3.64
C ASP A 54 -5.66 -0.98 -4.73
N ALA A 55 -4.67 -0.15 -4.39
CA ALA A 55 -3.93 0.65 -5.36
C ALA A 55 -3.09 -0.22 -6.31
N ILE A 56 -2.40 -1.24 -5.78
CA ILE A 56 -1.64 -2.21 -6.58
C ILE A 56 -2.59 -2.96 -7.53
N ILE A 57 -3.73 -3.45 -7.05
CA ILE A 57 -4.74 -4.13 -7.88
C ILE A 57 -5.24 -3.19 -8.97
N THR A 58 -5.51 -1.92 -8.65
CA THR A 58 -5.96 -0.91 -9.61
C THR A 58 -4.93 -0.69 -10.71
N LEU A 59 -3.63 -0.62 -10.36
CA LEU A 59 -2.55 -0.54 -11.34
C LEU A 59 -2.47 -1.79 -12.22
N PHE A 60 -2.52 -2.99 -11.65
CA PHE A 60 -2.47 -4.23 -12.43
C PHE A 60 -3.66 -4.38 -13.38
N VAL A 61 -4.88 -4.02 -12.93
CA VAL A 61 -6.06 -4.02 -13.79
C VAL A 61 -5.90 -3.02 -14.95
N LYS A 62 -5.34 -1.83 -14.69
CA LYS A 62 -5.08 -0.82 -15.73
C LYS A 62 -4.00 -1.24 -16.72
N ILE A 63 -2.91 -1.85 -16.24
CA ILE A 63 -1.85 -2.39 -17.09
C ILE A 63 -2.41 -3.50 -17.97
N GLY A 64 -3.16 -4.45 -17.39
CA GLY A 64 -3.80 -5.52 -18.15
C GLY A 64 -4.83 -5.02 -19.18
N TYR A 65 -5.57 -3.95 -18.86
CA TYR A 65 -6.45 -3.29 -19.83
C TYR A 65 -5.69 -2.56 -20.94
N SER A 66 -4.53 -1.98 -20.65
CA SER A 66 -3.71 -1.28 -21.64
C SER A 66 -3.03 -2.25 -22.62
N GLU A 67 -2.61 -3.43 -22.14
CA GLU A 67 -2.11 -4.50 -23.02
C GLU A 67 -3.22 -5.12 -23.89
N ALA A 68 -4.44 -5.25 -23.37
CA ALA A 68 -5.57 -5.83 -24.12
C ALA A 68 -6.13 -4.93 -25.23
N VAL A 69 -5.83 -3.63 -25.21
CA VAL A 69 -6.37 -2.63 -26.17
C VAL A 69 -5.35 -2.24 -27.25
N ALA A 70 -4.17 -2.88 -27.30
CA ALA A 70 -3.25 -2.70 -28.43
C ALA A 70 -3.95 -3.17 -29.73
N PRO A 71 -4.22 -2.28 -30.70
CA PRO A 71 -4.89 -2.67 -31.94
C PRO A 71 -3.99 -3.66 -32.71
N PRO A 72 -4.57 -4.66 -33.39
CA PRO A 72 -3.79 -5.59 -34.19
C PRO A 72 -2.97 -4.81 -35.23
N PRO A 73 -1.72 -5.22 -35.50
CA PRO A 73 -0.92 -4.56 -36.53
C PRO A 73 -1.70 -4.62 -37.85
N GLU A 74 -1.92 -3.47 -38.47
CA GLU A 74 -2.56 -3.38 -39.79
C GLU A 74 -1.79 -4.27 -40.76
N SER A 75 -2.38 -5.42 -41.09
CA SER A 75 -1.92 -6.28 -42.17
C SER A 75 -2.06 -5.52 -43.48
N SER A 76 -0.90 -5.16 -44.04
CA SER A 76 -0.73 -4.57 -45.37
C SER A 76 -1.16 -5.51 -46.50
#